data_AF-A0A437Q9D3-F1
#
_entry.id   AF-A0A437Q9D3-F1
#
_cell.length_a   1.000
_cell.length_b   1.000
_cell.length_c   1.000
_cell.angle_alpha   90.00
_cell.angle_beta   90.00
_cell.angle_gamma   90.00
#
_symmetry.space_group_name_H-M   'P 1'
#
loop_
_entity.id
_entity.type
_entity.pdbx_description
1 polymer ?
#
loop_
_entity_poly.entity_id
_entity_poly.type
_entity_poly.pdbx_seq_one_letter_code
_entity_poly.pdbx_strand_id
1 'polypeptide(L)'
;MKTIICVLFSLSVSLVTMVAGAQEYVVTDEPINVRSGPGTNYAVKFQLHKNAIVEAMRIQNSWVDVRYRKEGGEQRGWMHVNFLSPAESKVVEPSVDVIALKLNCLPTGDSEQHVEGCLLDLDLAITAPDRFEAANVSCNSILTLHSGSSREQIEEVGHIRTPIKNGQGAARMQLMIFPQRDYPVSEVTLNEYHCEIKAV
;
A
#
# COMPACT_ATOMS: atom_id res chain seq x y z
N MET A 1 44.10 30.63 -49.87
CA MET A 1 42.88 31.32 -49.41
C MET A 1 42.24 30.45 -48.33
N LYS A 2 42.08 31.00 -47.13
CA LYS A 2 41.68 30.32 -45.89
C LYS A 2 40.27 30.78 -45.53
N THR A 3 39.33 29.87 -45.32
CA THR A 3 38.08 30.15 -44.59
C THR A 3 37.70 28.92 -43.80
N ILE A 4 38.09 28.92 -42.52
CA ILE A 4 37.67 27.96 -41.50
C ILE A 4 36.49 28.62 -40.77
N ILE A 5 35.32 27.99 -40.83
CA ILE A 5 34.09 28.44 -40.17
C ILE A 5 34.14 27.97 -38.72
N CYS A 6 34.29 28.91 -37.77
CA CYS A 6 34.12 28.66 -36.33
C CYS A 6 32.63 28.56 -36.00
N VAL A 7 32.13 27.33 -35.80
CA VAL A 7 30.82 27.11 -35.19
C VAL A 7 30.92 27.43 -33.71
N LEU A 8 30.46 28.62 -33.32
CA LEU A 8 30.25 29.01 -31.93
C LEU A 8 29.06 28.22 -31.38
N PHE A 9 29.34 27.04 -30.84
CA PHE A 9 28.37 26.25 -30.07
C PHE A 9 28.12 26.97 -28.75
N SER A 10 27.05 27.78 -28.69
CA SER A 10 26.63 28.49 -27.48
C SER A 10 26.21 27.46 -26.43
N LEU A 11 27.10 27.19 -25.48
CA LEU A 11 26.82 26.34 -24.32
C LEU A 11 25.88 27.10 -23.38
N SER A 12 24.57 26.97 -23.59
CA SER A 12 23.56 27.46 -22.65
C SER A 12 23.63 26.58 -21.39
N VAL A 13 24.35 27.04 -20.38
CA VAL A 13 24.35 26.43 -19.05
C VAL A 13 22.99 26.69 -18.43
N SER A 14 22.08 25.73 -18.54
CA SER A 14 20.81 25.76 -17.82
C SER A 14 21.10 25.66 -16.32
N LEU A 15 20.77 26.71 -15.58
CA LEU A 15 20.84 26.74 -14.13
C LEU A 15 19.79 25.79 -13.56
N VAL A 16 20.20 24.58 -13.18
CA VAL A 16 19.34 23.65 -12.44
C VAL A 16 19.26 24.15 -11.01
N THR A 17 18.13 24.76 -10.64
CA THR A 17 17.85 25.11 -9.25
C THR A 17 17.52 23.84 -8.47
N MET A 18 18.46 23.37 -7.64
CA MET A 18 18.20 22.33 -6.65
C MET A 18 17.30 22.92 -5.55
N VAL A 19 16.01 22.58 -5.55
CA VAL A 19 15.16 22.82 -4.39
C VAL A 19 15.49 21.76 -3.36
N ALA A 20 16.17 22.16 -2.27
CA ALA A 20 16.35 21.29 -1.12
C ALA A 20 14.98 21.04 -0.46
N GLY A 21 14.45 19.83 -0.60
CA GLY A 21 13.23 19.41 0.09
C GLY A 21 13.45 19.42 1.61
N ALA A 22 12.50 19.97 2.36
CA ALA A 22 12.51 19.84 3.81
C ALA A 22 12.14 18.39 4.17
N GLN A 23 12.99 17.70 4.94
CA GLN A 23 12.71 16.32 5.37
C GLN A 23 11.57 16.32 6.39
N GLU A 24 10.44 15.72 6.03
CA GLU A 24 9.30 15.53 6.93
C GLU A 24 9.48 14.29 7.82
N TYR A 25 8.92 14.37 9.02
CA TYR A 25 8.90 13.33 10.04
C TYR A 25 7.51 13.24 10.67
N VAL A 26 7.15 12.04 11.11
CA VAL A 26 5.93 11.74 11.87
C VAL A 26 6.28 11.53 13.33
N VAL A 27 5.50 12.15 14.22
CA VAL A 27 5.60 11.94 15.67
C VAL A 27 5.06 10.57 16.03
N THR A 28 5.85 9.76 16.73
CA THR A 28 5.55 8.34 16.98
C THR A 28 4.81 8.06 18.29
N ASP A 29 4.75 9.04 19.20
CA ASP A 29 4.26 8.87 20.57
C ASP A 29 3.39 10.07 21.02
N GLU A 30 2.65 9.91 22.11
CA GLU A 30 1.68 10.91 22.58
C GLU A 30 1.49 10.93 24.11
N PRO A 31 1.49 12.11 24.76
CA PRO A 31 1.89 13.43 24.26
C PRO A 31 3.40 13.65 24.39
N ILE A 32 4.03 14.26 23.38
CA ILE A 32 5.46 14.59 23.40
C ILE A 32 5.71 16.08 23.53
N ASN A 33 6.60 16.44 24.45
CA ASN A 33 6.98 17.82 24.72
C ASN A 33 7.93 18.37 23.66
N VAL A 34 7.56 19.50 23.06
CA VAL A 34 8.42 20.32 22.22
C VAL A 34 8.95 21.51 23.02
N ARG A 35 10.27 21.65 23.09
CA ARG A 35 10.98 22.54 24.02
C ARG A 35 11.59 23.75 23.31
N SER A 36 12.00 24.75 24.07
CA SER A 36 12.66 25.95 23.52
C SER A 36 14.10 25.75 23.07
N GLY A 37 14.74 24.64 23.46
CA GLY A 37 16.11 24.30 23.09
C GLY A 37 16.40 22.80 23.20
N PRO A 38 17.59 22.37 22.74
CA PRO A 38 17.99 20.96 22.67
C PRO A 38 18.41 20.44 24.06
N GLY A 39 17.43 19.99 24.84
CA GLY A 39 17.67 19.42 26.16
C GLY A 39 16.43 19.42 27.06
N THR A 40 16.43 18.57 28.07
CA THR A 40 15.35 18.48 29.07
C THR A 40 15.29 19.68 30.01
N ASN A 41 16.38 20.43 30.13
CA ASN A 41 16.47 21.65 30.95
C ASN A 41 15.83 22.88 30.31
N TYR A 42 15.44 22.81 29.03
CA TYR A 42 14.75 23.90 28.33
C TYR A 42 13.24 23.84 28.60
N ALA A 43 12.60 25.01 28.65
CA ALA A 43 11.16 25.13 28.88
C ALA A 43 10.35 24.44 27.77
N VAL A 44 9.24 23.82 28.15
CA VAL A 44 8.27 23.26 27.21
C VAL A 44 7.48 24.40 26.57
N LYS A 45 7.39 24.42 25.23
CA LYS A 45 6.65 25.42 24.46
C LYS A 45 5.25 24.94 24.08
N PHE A 46 5.15 23.68 23.66
CA PHE A 46 3.90 23.03 23.28
C PHE A 46 4.09 21.51 23.27
N GLN A 47 3.02 20.78 23.01
CA GLN A 47 3.03 19.33 22.88
C GLN A 47 2.56 18.93 21.49
N LEU A 48 3.08 17.82 21.00
CA LEU A 48 2.61 17.15 19.79
C LEU A 48 2.03 15.78 20.14
N HIS A 49 1.04 15.40 19.35
CA HIS A 49 0.37 14.12 19.45
C HIS A 49 0.91 13.16 18.40
N LYS A 50 0.63 11.87 18.58
CA LYS A 50 1.04 10.84 17.63
C LYS A 50 0.45 11.17 16.26
N ASN A 51 1.20 10.83 15.21
CA ASN A 51 0.87 11.11 13.81
C ASN A 51 0.94 12.59 13.38
N ALA A 52 1.35 13.52 14.26
CA ALA A 52 1.67 14.89 13.84
C ALA A 52 2.84 14.90 12.85
N ILE A 53 2.69 15.63 11.74
CA ILE A 53 3.75 15.79 10.74
C ILE A 53 4.55 17.05 11.05
N VAL A 54 5.86 16.92 11.09
CA VAL A 54 6.79 18.01 11.31
C VAL A 54 7.92 17.99 10.29
N GLU A 55 8.48 19.15 9.98
CA GLU A 55 9.68 19.23 9.16
C GLU A 55 10.91 19.38 10.05
N ALA A 56 11.96 18.59 9.82
CA ALA A 56 13.23 18.74 10.50
C ALA A 56 14.03 19.90 9.89
N MET A 57 14.35 20.88 10.73
CA MET A 57 15.10 22.07 10.32
C MET A 57 16.58 21.96 10.69
N ARG A 58 16.88 21.40 11.86
CA ARG A 58 18.25 21.24 12.37
C ARG A 58 18.33 20.09 13.37
N ILE A 59 19.46 19.41 13.40
CA ILE A 59 19.77 18.38 14.40
C ILE A 59 20.92 18.87 15.28
N GLN A 60 20.79 18.70 16.59
CA GLN A 60 21.85 18.94 17.57
C GLN A 60 21.86 17.80 18.59
N ASN A 61 22.90 16.97 18.55
CA ASN A 61 22.96 15.70 19.30
C ASN A 61 21.69 14.86 19.03
N SER A 62 21.00 14.42 20.08
CA SER A 62 19.75 13.65 19.99
C SER A 62 18.49 14.53 19.94
N TRP A 63 18.62 15.82 19.61
CA TRP A 63 17.50 16.77 19.54
C TRP A 63 17.34 17.33 18.13
N VAL A 64 16.09 17.46 17.71
CA VAL A 64 15.70 17.96 16.39
C VAL A 64 14.86 19.22 16.56
N ASP A 65 15.27 20.32 15.92
CA ASP A 65 14.46 21.53 15.74
C ASP A 65 13.43 21.24 14.66
N VAL A 66 12.17 21.22 15.06
CA VAL A 66 11.04 20.86 14.23
C VAL A 66 10.17 22.06 13.94
N ARG A 67 9.71 22.17 12.69
CA ARG A 67 8.66 23.09 12.27
C ARG A 67 7.35 22.31 12.16
N TYR A 68 6.36 22.71 12.96
CA TYR A 68 5.01 22.18 12.95
C TYR A 68 4.05 23.20 12.34
N ARG A 69 3.43 22.85 11.21
CA ARG A 69 2.38 23.66 10.59
C ARG A 69 1.03 23.24 11.11
N LYS A 70 0.19 24.20 11.51
CA LYS A 70 -1.18 23.97 11.97
C LYS A 70 -2.13 24.99 11.36
N GLU A 71 -3.43 24.78 11.51
CA GLU A 71 -4.42 25.76 11.10
C GLU A 71 -4.17 27.09 11.83
N GLY A 72 -4.02 28.17 11.06
CA GLY A 72 -3.73 29.50 11.60
C GLY A 72 -2.26 29.83 11.91
N GLY A 73 -1.29 28.96 11.58
CA GLY A 73 0.14 29.34 11.62
C GLY A 73 1.15 28.19 11.74
N GLU A 74 2.38 28.54 12.10
CA GLU A 74 3.44 27.56 12.40
C GLU A 74 3.98 27.71 13.82
N GLN A 75 4.42 26.60 14.41
CA GLN A 75 5.15 26.57 15.67
C GLN A 75 6.50 25.87 15.47
N ARG A 76 7.49 26.29 16.24
CA ARG A 76 8.85 25.72 16.20
C ARG A 76 9.37 25.40 17.59
N GLY A 77 10.20 24.37 17.68
CA GLY A 77 10.94 24.02 18.88
C GLY A 77 11.62 22.66 18.76
N TRP A 78 12.18 22.19 19.86
CA TRP A 78 13.07 21.04 19.89
C TRP A 78 12.39 19.83 20.52
N MET A 79 12.51 18.67 19.87
CA MET A 79 12.10 17.38 20.43
C MET A 79 13.17 16.33 20.26
N HIS A 80 13.12 15.28 21.08
CA HIS A 80 14.12 14.22 21.04
C HIS A 80 13.90 13.31 19.81
N VAL A 81 14.98 12.92 19.15
CA VAL A 81 14.95 12.16 17.88
C VAL A 81 14.21 10.82 17.97
N ASN A 82 14.20 10.17 19.14
CA ASN A 82 13.48 8.90 19.34
C ASN A 82 11.96 9.00 19.14
N PHE A 83 11.40 10.22 19.12
CA PHE A 83 9.97 10.45 18.92
C PHE A 83 9.65 10.86 17.47
N LEU A 84 10.61 10.72 16.56
CA LEU A 84 10.48 11.07 15.14
C LEU A 84 10.81 9.86 14.28
N SER A 85 9.93 9.57 13.31
CA SER A 85 10.20 8.65 12.21
C SER A 85 10.14 9.44 10.89
N PRO A 86 11.04 9.24 9.92
CA PRO A 86 10.92 9.89 8.61
C PRO A 86 9.52 9.67 8.05
N ALA A 87 8.86 10.74 7.59
CA ALA A 87 7.57 10.65 6.91
C ALA A 87 7.69 9.86 5.60
N GLU A 88 8.91 9.81 5.06
CA GLU A 88 9.34 8.95 3.97
C GLU A 88 9.80 7.56 4.45
N SER A 89 9.09 6.91 5.37
CA SER A 89 9.25 5.47 5.55
C SER A 89 8.61 4.75 4.36
N LYS A 90 9.32 4.76 3.22
CA LYS A 90 9.04 4.15 1.91
C LYS A 90 7.73 4.59 1.25
N VAL A 91 7.79 4.96 -0.03
CA VAL A 91 6.59 4.98 -0.90
C VAL A 91 6.17 3.52 -1.10
N VAL A 92 5.54 2.93 -0.10
CA VAL A 92 4.88 1.63 -0.22
C VAL A 92 3.51 1.94 -0.80
N GLU A 93 3.36 1.79 -2.11
CA GLU A 93 2.04 1.82 -2.70
C GLU A 93 1.22 0.65 -2.14
N PRO A 94 -0.09 0.82 -1.87
CA PRO A 94 -0.92 -0.29 -1.47
C PRO A 94 -0.82 -1.43 -2.49
N SER A 95 -0.46 -2.62 -2.02
CA SER A 95 -0.36 -3.82 -2.85
C SER A 95 -1.10 -4.98 -2.22
N VAL A 96 -1.57 -5.87 -3.08
CA VAL A 96 -2.17 -7.15 -2.69
C VAL A 96 -1.45 -8.26 -3.44
N ASP A 97 -0.93 -9.22 -2.68
CA ASP A 97 -0.26 -10.41 -3.19
C ASP A 97 -1.10 -11.64 -2.90
N VAL A 98 -1.37 -12.45 -3.93
CA VAL A 98 -2.00 -13.77 -3.76
C VAL A 98 -0.90 -14.77 -3.36
N ILE A 99 -0.83 -15.09 -2.08
CA ILE A 99 0.24 -15.92 -1.51
C ILE A 99 -0.07 -17.42 -1.59
N ALA A 100 -1.36 -17.79 -1.64
CA ALA A 100 -1.79 -19.14 -1.96
C ALA A 100 -3.13 -19.08 -2.70
N LEU A 101 -3.30 -20.02 -3.63
CA LEU A 101 -4.51 -20.17 -4.43
C LEU A 101 -4.82 -21.66 -4.54
N LYS A 102 -6.07 -22.04 -4.25
CA LYS A 102 -6.51 -23.43 -4.38
C LYS A 102 -7.95 -23.51 -4.88
N LEU A 103 -8.16 -24.23 -5.98
CA LEU A 103 -9.49 -24.60 -6.47
C LEU A 103 -9.78 -26.04 -6.06
N ASN A 104 -10.80 -26.25 -5.23
CA ASN A 104 -11.25 -27.57 -4.80
C ASN A 104 -12.66 -27.83 -5.32
N CYS A 105 -12.84 -28.80 -6.19
CA CYS A 105 -14.16 -29.16 -6.74
C CYS A 105 -14.69 -30.44 -6.11
N LEU A 106 -15.98 -30.45 -5.79
CA LEU A 106 -16.71 -31.59 -5.25
C LEU A 106 -17.41 -32.34 -6.39
N PRO A 107 -17.21 -33.67 -6.49
CA PRO A 107 -17.92 -34.48 -7.46
C PRO A 107 -19.39 -34.71 -7.05
N THR A 108 -20.25 -35.03 -8.02
CA THR A 108 -21.66 -35.38 -7.79
C THR A 108 -21.80 -36.86 -7.42
N GLY A 109 -22.12 -37.15 -6.15
CA GLY A 109 -22.36 -38.52 -5.66
C GLY A 109 -21.15 -39.46 -5.81
N ASP A 110 -21.40 -40.76 -6.02
CA ASP A 110 -20.34 -41.78 -6.15
C ASP A 110 -19.64 -41.77 -7.52
N SER A 111 -20.09 -40.93 -8.47
CA SER A 111 -19.49 -40.79 -9.79
C SER A 111 -18.66 -39.52 -9.88
N GLU A 112 -17.33 -39.65 -9.99
CA GLU A 112 -16.38 -38.54 -10.22
C GLU A 112 -16.54 -37.84 -11.59
N GLN A 113 -17.66 -38.04 -12.28
CA GLN A 113 -17.87 -37.59 -13.66
C GLN A 113 -18.41 -36.16 -13.75
N HIS A 114 -18.96 -35.62 -12.66
CA HIS A 114 -19.61 -34.32 -12.65
C HIS A 114 -19.22 -33.50 -11.43
N VAL A 115 -19.09 -32.19 -11.60
CA VAL A 115 -18.79 -31.23 -10.54
C VAL A 115 -20.09 -30.65 -9.99
N GLU A 116 -20.36 -30.87 -8.70
CA GLU A 116 -21.51 -30.29 -8.00
C GLU A 116 -21.25 -28.83 -7.58
N GLY A 117 -20.01 -28.52 -7.24
CA GLY A 117 -19.56 -27.19 -6.91
C GLY A 117 -18.05 -27.13 -6.67
N CYS A 118 -17.50 -25.93 -6.66
CA CYS A 118 -16.10 -25.70 -6.33
C CYS A 118 -15.96 -24.61 -5.27
N LEU A 119 -14.92 -24.74 -4.46
CA LEU A 119 -14.45 -23.71 -3.55
C LEU A 119 -13.10 -23.20 -4.07
N LEU A 120 -13.06 -21.93 -4.46
CA LEU A 120 -11.82 -21.23 -4.77
C LEU A 120 -11.36 -20.46 -3.53
N ASP A 121 -10.27 -20.91 -2.94
CA ASP A 121 -9.61 -20.30 -1.80
C ASP A 121 -8.45 -19.41 -2.28
N LEU A 122 -8.46 -18.13 -1.89
CA LEU A 122 -7.39 -17.15 -2.11
C LEU A 122 -6.89 -16.67 -0.75
N ASP A 123 -5.62 -16.94 -0.45
CA ASP A 123 -4.91 -16.34 0.68
C ASP A 123 -4.14 -15.12 0.20
N LEU A 124 -4.39 -13.98 0.83
CA LEU A 124 -3.94 -12.67 0.41
C LEU A 124 -3.03 -12.06 1.47
N ALA A 125 -1.89 -11.54 1.05
CA ALA A 125 -1.05 -10.63 1.84
C ALA A 125 -1.27 -9.20 1.35
N ILE A 126 -1.49 -8.28 2.28
CA ILE A 126 -1.75 -6.88 1.99
C ILE A 126 -0.61 -6.06 2.58
N THR A 127 -0.05 -5.16 1.78
CA THR A 127 0.90 -4.15 2.25
C THR A 127 0.34 -2.77 1.94
N ALA A 128 0.35 -1.86 2.92
CA ALA A 128 0.05 -0.45 2.68
C ALA A 128 0.80 0.42 3.70
N PRO A 129 0.86 1.75 3.50
CA PRO A 129 1.42 2.66 4.49
C PRO A 129 0.72 2.59 5.85
N ASP A 130 1.48 2.77 6.95
CA ASP A 130 0.99 2.69 8.34
C ASP A 130 -0.14 3.67 8.70
N ARG A 131 -0.39 4.68 7.85
CA ARG A 131 -1.48 5.64 8.01
C ARG A 131 -2.86 5.07 7.67
N PHE A 132 -2.93 3.93 6.99
CA PHE A 132 -4.18 3.27 6.64
C PHE A 132 -4.52 2.20 7.68
N GLU A 133 -5.78 2.17 8.10
CA GLU A 133 -6.23 1.23 9.14
C GLU A 133 -6.89 -0.01 8.54
N ALA A 134 -7.25 0.04 7.24
CA ALA A 134 -7.77 -1.10 6.52
C ALA A 134 -7.51 -1.01 5.01
N ALA A 135 -7.83 -2.08 4.31
CA ALA A 135 -7.91 -2.11 2.85
C ALA A 135 -9.18 -2.82 2.40
N ASN A 136 -9.78 -2.30 1.33
CA ASN A 136 -10.77 -3.03 0.54
C ASN A 136 -10.04 -3.71 -0.61
N VAL A 137 -10.24 -5.01 -0.75
CA VAL A 137 -9.65 -5.83 -1.80
C VAL A 137 -10.77 -6.40 -2.65
N SER A 138 -10.60 -6.35 -3.97
CA SER A 138 -11.49 -6.94 -4.96
C SER A 138 -10.68 -7.92 -5.81
N CYS A 139 -11.06 -9.19 -5.84
CA CYS A 139 -10.42 -10.18 -6.69
C CYS A 139 -11.42 -10.71 -7.71
N ASN A 140 -11.10 -10.52 -8.98
CA ASN A 140 -11.79 -11.07 -10.12
C ASN A 140 -11.13 -12.38 -10.54
N SER A 141 -11.90 -13.44 -10.76
CA SER A 141 -11.43 -14.74 -11.21
C SER A 141 -12.24 -15.20 -12.43
N ILE A 142 -11.54 -15.54 -13.51
CA ILE A 142 -12.15 -16.10 -14.72
C ILE A 142 -11.97 -17.61 -14.68
N LEU A 143 -13.08 -18.34 -14.64
CA LEU A 143 -13.10 -19.81 -14.64
C LEU A 143 -13.70 -20.34 -15.93
N THR A 144 -13.23 -21.50 -16.38
CA THR A 144 -13.83 -22.25 -17.49
C THR A 144 -14.53 -23.50 -16.97
N LEU A 145 -15.80 -23.64 -17.33
CA LEU A 145 -16.61 -24.82 -17.11
C LEU A 145 -16.53 -25.70 -18.37
N HIS A 146 -16.10 -26.95 -18.20
CA HIS A 146 -16.04 -27.92 -19.30
C HIS A 146 -17.25 -28.86 -19.21
N SER A 147 -17.92 -29.07 -20.34
CA SER A 147 -19.02 -30.03 -20.49
C SER A 147 -18.91 -30.72 -21.84
N GLY A 148 -18.31 -31.91 -21.85
CA GLY A 148 -18.01 -32.62 -23.09
C GLY A 148 -17.08 -31.81 -24.00
N SER A 149 -17.58 -31.40 -25.17
CA SER A 149 -16.85 -30.52 -26.10
C SER A 149 -17.04 -29.02 -25.85
N SER A 150 -18.02 -28.66 -25.00
CA SER A 150 -18.38 -27.27 -24.72
C SER A 150 -17.50 -26.69 -23.62
N ARG A 151 -17.12 -25.43 -23.79
CA ARG A 151 -16.39 -24.64 -22.80
C ARG A 151 -17.09 -23.31 -22.63
N GLU A 152 -17.28 -22.92 -21.38
CA GLU A 152 -17.88 -21.65 -21.04
C GLU A 152 -17.05 -20.94 -19.98
N GLN A 153 -16.85 -19.64 -20.17
CA GLN A 153 -16.17 -18.80 -19.19
C GLN A 153 -17.19 -18.13 -18.28
N ILE A 154 -16.91 -18.17 -16.98
CA ILE A 154 -17.62 -17.40 -15.97
C ILE A 154 -16.63 -16.48 -15.24
N GLU A 155 -17.17 -15.39 -14.71
CA GLU A 155 -16.42 -14.41 -13.94
C GLU A 155 -16.99 -14.38 -12.52
N GLU A 156 -16.13 -14.63 -11.54
CA GLU A 156 -16.48 -14.60 -10.12
C GLU A 156 -15.68 -13.52 -9.44
N VAL A 157 -16.37 -12.62 -8.73
CA VAL A 157 -15.75 -11.46 -8.08
C VAL A 157 -16.00 -11.55 -6.57
N GLY A 158 -14.91 -11.56 -5.82
CA GLY A 158 -14.95 -11.46 -4.37
C GLY A 158 -14.50 -10.10 -3.87
N HIS A 159 -15.15 -9.62 -2.81
CA HIS A 159 -14.76 -8.40 -2.12
C HIS A 159 -14.53 -8.70 -0.64
N ILE A 160 -13.44 -8.16 -0.08
CA ILE A 160 -13.15 -8.27 1.34
C ILE A 160 -12.55 -6.98 1.87
N ARG A 161 -12.96 -6.59 3.08
CA ARG A 161 -12.28 -5.55 3.85
C ARG A 161 -11.41 -6.21 4.90
N THR A 162 -10.14 -5.83 4.94
CA THR A 162 -9.17 -6.37 5.90
C THR A 162 -8.51 -5.26 6.72
N PRO A 163 -8.37 -5.43 8.05
CA PRO A 163 -7.60 -4.49 8.88
C PRO A 163 -6.12 -4.47 8.49
N ILE A 164 -5.50 -3.30 8.61
CA ILE A 164 -4.05 -3.11 8.47
C ILE A 164 -3.48 -2.71 9.82
N LYS A 165 -2.38 -3.35 10.21
CA LYS A 165 -1.62 -3.03 11.43
C LYS A 165 -0.15 -2.99 11.09
N ASN A 166 0.51 -1.88 11.40
CA ASN A 166 1.92 -1.66 11.07
C ASN A 166 2.20 -1.95 9.59
N GLY A 167 1.29 -1.48 8.73
CA GLY A 167 1.44 -1.53 7.27
C GLY A 167 1.19 -2.89 6.64
N GLN A 168 0.75 -3.88 7.43
CA GLN A 168 0.49 -5.23 6.97
C GLN A 168 -0.95 -5.65 7.26
N GLY A 169 -1.53 -6.41 6.33
CA GLY A 169 -2.82 -7.07 6.47
C GLY A 169 -2.79 -8.47 5.85
N ALA A 170 -3.77 -9.28 6.19
CA ALA A 170 -3.98 -10.58 5.58
C ALA A 170 -5.47 -10.82 5.40
N ALA A 171 -5.85 -11.54 4.35
CA ALA A 171 -7.23 -11.91 4.11
C ALA A 171 -7.31 -13.30 3.49
N ARG A 172 -8.40 -14.01 3.77
CA ARG A 172 -8.78 -15.24 3.06
C ARG A 172 -10.11 -14.98 2.39
N MET A 173 -10.14 -15.19 1.08
CA MET A 173 -11.35 -15.07 0.27
C MET A 173 -11.75 -16.45 -0.24
N GLN A 174 -13.01 -16.79 -0.06
CA GLN A 174 -13.57 -18.07 -0.47
C GLN A 174 -14.73 -17.82 -1.41
N LEU A 175 -14.59 -18.23 -2.67
CA LEU A 175 -15.62 -18.12 -3.69
C LEU A 175 -16.23 -19.49 -3.92
N MET A 176 -17.54 -19.60 -3.72
CA MET A 176 -18.30 -20.82 -3.99
C MET A 176 -18.86 -20.74 -5.40
N ILE A 177 -18.39 -21.64 -6.26
CA ILE A 177 -18.84 -21.77 -7.64
C ILE A 177 -19.83 -22.93 -7.70
N PHE A 178 -21.09 -22.63 -7.98
CA PHE A 178 -22.12 -23.64 -8.23
C PHE A 178 -22.48 -23.63 -9.72
N PRO A 179 -22.05 -24.64 -10.50
CA PRO A 179 -22.46 -24.78 -11.89
C PRO A 179 -23.96 -25.16 -11.97
N GLN A 180 -24.85 -24.22 -11.70
CA GLN A 180 -26.29 -24.37 -11.86
C GLN A 180 -26.62 -24.32 -13.36
N ARG A 181 -26.50 -25.44 -14.05
CA ARG A 181 -26.73 -25.55 -15.49
C ARG A 181 -27.61 -26.75 -15.82
N ASP A 182 -28.33 -26.63 -16.93
CA ASP A 182 -29.14 -27.71 -17.53
C ASP A 182 -28.30 -28.87 -18.11
N TYR A 183 -26.97 -28.79 -18.01
CA TYR A 183 -26.02 -29.79 -18.50
C TYR A 183 -24.93 -30.09 -17.47
N PRO A 184 -24.46 -31.36 -17.44
CA PRO A 184 -23.39 -31.77 -16.55
C PRO A 184 -22.07 -31.06 -16.83
N VAL A 185 -21.46 -30.45 -15.81
CA VAL A 185 -20.09 -29.92 -15.87
C VAL A 185 -19.13 -31.01 -15.42
N SER A 186 -18.16 -31.39 -16.25
CA SER A 186 -17.18 -32.44 -15.95
C SER A 186 -15.93 -31.90 -15.26
N GLU A 187 -15.58 -30.64 -15.48
CA GLU A 187 -14.38 -30.01 -14.91
C GLU A 187 -14.58 -28.50 -14.81
N VAL A 188 -13.99 -27.89 -13.78
CA VAL A 188 -13.87 -26.44 -13.65
C VAL A 188 -12.39 -26.09 -13.52
N THR A 189 -11.91 -25.19 -14.36
CA THR A 189 -10.52 -24.74 -14.36
C THR A 189 -10.46 -23.25 -14.11
N LEU A 190 -9.53 -22.79 -13.26
CA LEU A 190 -9.22 -21.36 -13.14
C LEU A 190 -8.29 -20.96 -14.28
N ASN A 191 -8.68 -19.94 -15.06
CA ASN A 191 -7.90 -19.45 -16.19
C ASN A 191 -7.02 -18.26 -15.78
N GLU A 192 -7.64 -17.27 -15.15
CA GLU A 192 -6.99 -16.00 -14.79
C GLU A 192 -7.59 -15.48 -13.48
N TYR A 193 -6.79 -14.73 -12.73
CA TYR A 193 -7.26 -13.96 -11.60
C TYR A 193 -6.53 -12.62 -11.53
N HIS A 194 -7.22 -11.59 -11.07
CA HIS A 194 -6.69 -10.25 -10.87
C HIS A 194 -7.26 -9.65 -9.60
N CYS A 195 -6.38 -9.16 -8.72
CA CYS A 195 -6.78 -8.53 -7.47
C CYS A 195 -6.38 -7.05 -7.45
N GLU A 196 -7.29 -6.21 -6.98
CA GLU A 196 -7.10 -4.78 -6.80
C GLU A 196 -7.32 -4.39 -5.35
N ILE A 197 -6.62 -3.34 -4.92
CA ILE A 197 -6.62 -2.86 -3.55
C ILE A 197 -6.89 -1.37 -3.47
N LYS A 198 -7.69 -0.98 -2.48
CA LYS A 198 -7.87 0.41 -2.04
C LYS A 198 -7.72 0.50 -0.53
N ALA A 199 -6.62 1.08 -0.08
CA ALA A 199 -6.39 1.37 1.34
C ALA A 199 -7.30 2.51 1.84
N VAL A 200 -7.80 2.40 3.06
CA VAL A 200 -8.76 3.32 3.69
C VAL A 200 -8.46 3.60 5.15
#